data_AF-A0AAU6J0K2-F1
#
_entry.id   AF-A0AAU6J0K2-F1
#
_cell.length_a   1.000
_cell.length_b   1.000
_cell.length_c   1.000
_cell.angle_alpha   90.00
_cell.angle_beta   90.00
_cell.angle_gamma   90.00
#
_symmetry.space_group_name_H-M   'P 1'
#
loop_
_entity.id
_entity.type
_entity.pdbx_description
1 polymer ?
#
loop_
_entity_poly.entity_id
_entity_poly.type
_entity_poly.pdbx_seq_one_letter_code
_entity_poly.pdbx_strand_id
1 'polypeptide(L)'
;MVMGGLTDRHVVGQRIGDLADEGGLAPRAEELQALAKALRAADTDGLGTWADLDLLAAYGRPESVAVDPAVEHKAWGWLEAGLGALVFLPLLFTWHGLTQASSAYGALTGDNPKAAARPFLQLWQSGFEGHLAGLYTFGTVAMSATVAIAVLFALALVHSFRKAAVDRREEAARRAAEQLMARLVPALSRAQLVLNEHRMSSPVRFAAELTGAAKTLTRLGNRAAKTNAELAAAAETVGAALKEAERQLGAVGTSVRPLEEAAGRIETAVSGSGAMVREALEEVRAVNGEVRDSLGRAGERVEDSVTVLAASQRSFTTGVEVAADVSAQVLGRLDAAAEESARLFAAAEESVRESRKVAEETQDAVRDSQSAAQETRTVVRAMAQQTGALRETAEKFAQLVAVVQTSGGVGLPVPRPPEGAPPAQPVPSWPARGVDLGKPGDAGEARGHSVEDAVPGRPGSAG
;
A
#
# COMPACT_ATOMS: atom_id res chain seq x y z
N MET A 1 -12.18 -27.54 -24.51
CA MET A 1 -11.53 -27.64 -23.19
C MET A 1 -12.60 -27.47 -22.13
N VAL A 2 -12.70 -28.41 -21.20
CA VAL A 2 -13.88 -28.68 -20.37
C VAL A 2 -13.90 -27.77 -19.13
N MET A 3 -14.94 -26.91 -19.00
CA MET A 3 -15.16 -26.07 -17.81
C MET A 3 -15.50 -26.87 -16.54
N GLY A 4 -15.83 -28.16 -16.67
CA GLY A 4 -16.15 -29.03 -15.53
C GLY A 4 -14.96 -29.41 -14.63
N GLY A 5 -13.71 -29.25 -15.07
CA GLY A 5 -12.53 -29.57 -14.26
C GLY A 5 -12.07 -28.44 -13.33
N LEU A 6 -12.57 -27.21 -13.51
CA LEU A 6 -12.12 -26.03 -12.74
C LEU A 6 -12.80 -25.88 -11.38
N THR A 7 -13.90 -26.63 -11.17
CA THR A 7 -14.70 -26.64 -9.93
C THR A 7 -14.65 -28.00 -9.24
N ASP A 8 -13.79 -28.92 -9.70
CA ASP A 8 -13.60 -30.20 -9.04
C ASP A 8 -12.98 -29.97 -7.66
N ARG A 9 -13.77 -30.28 -6.62
CA ARG A 9 -13.40 -30.17 -5.21
C ARG A 9 -12.06 -30.84 -4.92
N HIS A 10 -11.80 -32.00 -5.52
CA HIS A 10 -10.57 -32.75 -5.28
C HIS A 10 -9.35 -32.04 -5.90
N VAL A 11 -9.50 -31.50 -7.11
CA VAL A 11 -8.45 -30.72 -7.79
C VAL A 11 -8.14 -29.42 -7.06
N VAL A 12 -9.18 -28.72 -6.58
CA VAL A 12 -9.01 -27.50 -5.78
C VAL A 12 -8.33 -27.82 -4.45
N GLY A 13 -8.75 -28.90 -3.77
CA GLY A 13 -8.10 -29.38 -2.55
C GLY A 13 -6.65 -29.82 -2.76
N GLN A 14 -6.32 -30.42 -3.89
CA GLN A 14 -4.93 -30.75 -4.23
C GLN A 14 -4.09 -29.48 -4.33
N ARG A 15 -4.54 -28.51 -5.14
CA ARG A 15 -3.84 -27.24 -5.36
C ARG A 15 -3.61 -26.43 -4.09
N ILE A 16 -4.56 -26.44 -3.15
CA ILE A 16 -4.38 -25.76 -1.84
C ILE A 16 -3.32 -26.47 -1.00
N GLY A 17 -3.28 -27.80 -1.01
CA GLY A 17 -2.23 -28.53 -0.27
C GLY A 17 -0.85 -28.35 -0.88
N ASP A 18 -0.75 -28.37 -2.21
CA ASP A 18 0.52 -28.10 -2.90
C ASP A 18 1.06 -26.70 -2.53
N LEU A 19 0.17 -25.70 -2.41
CA LEU A 19 0.53 -24.36 -1.95
C LEU A 19 0.88 -24.33 -0.47
N ALA A 20 0.18 -25.09 0.37
CA ALA A 20 0.43 -25.16 1.82
C ALA A 20 1.81 -25.77 2.16
N ASP A 21 2.34 -26.62 1.28
CA ASP A 21 3.69 -27.19 1.40
C ASP A 21 4.80 -26.21 0.98
N GLU A 22 4.45 -25.06 0.38
CA GLU A 22 5.44 -24.02 0.10
C GLU A 22 5.86 -23.34 1.42
N GLY A 23 7.17 -23.28 1.68
CA GLY A 23 7.72 -22.73 2.94
C GLY A 23 7.30 -21.28 3.25
N GLY A 24 6.86 -20.52 2.24
CA GLY A 24 6.31 -19.19 2.43
C GLY A 24 4.96 -19.16 3.16
N LEU A 25 4.18 -20.25 3.16
CA LEU A 25 2.90 -20.34 3.90
C LEU A 25 3.03 -21.06 5.25
N ALA A 26 4.25 -21.29 5.74
CA ALA A 26 4.50 -21.97 7.01
C ALA A 26 3.60 -21.52 8.20
N PRO A 27 3.30 -20.22 8.40
CA PRO A 27 2.45 -19.78 9.52
C PRO A 27 1.01 -20.31 9.46
N ARG A 28 0.53 -20.68 8.28
CA ARG A 28 -0.85 -21.17 8.03
C ARG A 28 -0.89 -22.52 7.34
N ALA A 29 0.25 -23.21 7.22
CA ALA A 29 0.37 -24.46 6.48
C ALA A 29 -0.57 -25.53 7.05
N GLU A 30 -0.66 -25.66 8.38
CA GLU A 30 -1.53 -26.65 9.03
C GLU A 30 -3.02 -26.41 8.72
N GLU A 31 -3.46 -25.15 8.78
CA GLU A 31 -4.86 -24.77 8.50
C GLU A 31 -5.22 -24.98 7.03
N LEU A 32 -4.31 -24.60 6.11
CA LEU A 32 -4.49 -24.81 4.67
C LEU A 32 -4.45 -26.30 4.30
N GLN A 33 -3.62 -27.11 4.97
CA GLN A 33 -3.62 -28.56 4.82
C GLN A 33 -4.92 -29.18 5.35
N ALA A 34 -5.47 -28.68 6.46
CA ALA A 34 -6.76 -29.14 6.97
C ALA A 34 -7.90 -28.82 5.99
N LEU A 35 -7.92 -27.62 5.40
CA LEU A 35 -8.86 -27.24 4.34
C LEU A 35 -8.69 -28.14 3.10
N ALA A 36 -7.45 -28.34 2.64
CA ALA A 36 -7.13 -29.21 1.51
C ALA A 36 -7.62 -30.64 1.72
N LYS A 37 -7.45 -31.19 2.94
CA LYS A 37 -7.95 -32.50 3.33
C LYS A 37 -9.47 -32.56 3.32
N ALA A 38 -10.15 -31.55 3.87
CA ALA A 38 -11.62 -31.49 3.88
C ALA A 38 -12.21 -31.42 2.45
N LEU A 39 -11.57 -30.68 1.55
CA LEU A 39 -11.96 -30.64 0.13
C LEU A 39 -11.71 -32.00 -0.55
N ARG A 40 -10.62 -32.69 -0.25
CA ARG A 40 -10.31 -33.99 -0.88
C ARG A 40 -11.10 -35.18 -0.33
N ALA A 41 -11.64 -35.07 0.88
CA ALA A 41 -12.36 -36.15 1.56
C ALA A 41 -13.57 -36.63 0.75
N ALA A 42 -13.88 -37.92 0.78
CA ALA A 42 -15.00 -38.46 -0.01
C ALA A 42 -16.36 -37.98 0.53
N ASP A 43 -16.47 -37.80 1.84
CA ASP A 43 -17.60 -37.24 2.55
C ASP A 43 -17.60 -35.70 2.52
N THR A 44 -18.76 -35.11 2.82
CA THR A 44 -18.96 -33.65 2.87
C THR A 44 -19.13 -33.12 4.29
N ASP A 45 -19.15 -33.98 5.30
CA ASP A 45 -19.47 -33.61 6.69
C ASP A 45 -18.48 -32.59 7.27
N GLY A 46 -17.21 -32.66 6.85
CA GLY A 46 -16.18 -31.71 7.25
C GLY A 46 -16.22 -30.36 6.53
N LEU A 47 -17.02 -30.18 5.48
CA LEU A 47 -17.07 -28.94 4.69
C LEU A 47 -17.87 -27.83 5.36
N GLY A 48 -18.82 -28.17 6.24
CA GLY A 48 -19.71 -27.20 6.88
C GLY A 48 -18.95 -26.11 7.64
N THR A 49 -17.96 -26.49 8.45
CA THR A 49 -17.13 -25.55 9.22
C THR A 49 -16.35 -24.58 8.33
N TRP A 50 -15.92 -25.02 7.15
CA TRP A 50 -15.19 -24.19 6.20
C TRP A 50 -16.10 -23.32 5.34
N ALA A 51 -17.34 -23.76 5.09
CA ALA A 51 -18.31 -23.04 4.26
C ALA A 51 -18.90 -21.78 4.93
N ASP A 52 -18.85 -21.71 6.27
CA ASP A 52 -19.24 -20.52 7.02
C ASP A 52 -18.08 -19.51 7.18
N LEU A 53 -16.84 -19.90 6.87
CA LEU A 53 -15.67 -19.03 6.92
C LEU A 53 -15.47 -18.32 5.56
N ASP A 54 -15.14 -17.03 5.60
CA ASP A 54 -14.64 -16.32 4.43
C ASP A 54 -13.13 -16.57 4.28
N LEU A 55 -12.79 -17.49 3.38
CA LEU A 55 -11.40 -17.91 3.15
C LEU A 55 -10.52 -16.77 2.62
N LEU A 56 -11.08 -15.85 1.82
CA LEU A 56 -10.33 -14.72 1.29
C LEU A 56 -10.04 -13.70 2.38
N ALA A 57 -11.03 -13.39 3.22
CA ALA A 57 -10.83 -12.47 4.34
C ALA A 57 -9.88 -13.04 5.41
N ALA A 58 -9.85 -14.36 5.59
CA ALA A 58 -9.01 -15.03 6.59
C ALA A 58 -7.57 -15.28 6.10
N TYR A 59 -7.39 -15.78 4.88
CA TYR A 59 -6.10 -16.26 4.36
C TYR A 59 -5.54 -15.44 3.19
N GLY A 60 -6.34 -14.53 2.61
CA GLY A 60 -5.92 -13.63 1.52
C GLY A 60 -5.08 -12.44 1.98
N ARG A 61 -4.56 -12.47 3.21
CA ARG A 61 -3.83 -11.34 3.80
C ARG A 61 -2.31 -11.54 3.73
N PRO A 62 -1.52 -10.46 3.61
CA PRO A 62 -0.06 -10.55 3.51
C PRO A 62 0.59 -11.20 4.73
N GLU A 63 -0.04 -11.14 5.91
CA GLU A 63 0.46 -11.78 7.14
C GLU A 63 0.39 -13.31 7.09
N SER A 64 -0.31 -13.88 6.10
CA SER A 64 -0.36 -15.34 5.88
C SER A 64 0.92 -15.87 5.23
N VAL A 65 1.78 -14.97 4.72
CA VAL A 65 3.07 -15.30 4.11
C VAL A 65 4.19 -14.95 5.09
N ALA A 66 5.05 -15.93 5.38
CA ALA A 66 6.30 -15.70 6.08
C ALA A 66 7.28 -14.97 5.15
N VAL A 67 7.53 -13.70 5.45
CA VAL A 67 8.73 -13.01 4.99
C VAL A 67 9.74 -13.14 6.12
N ASP A 68 10.82 -13.91 5.90
CA ASP A 68 11.88 -14.05 6.89
C ASP A 68 12.48 -12.66 7.17
N PRO A 69 12.26 -12.09 8.37
CA PRO A 69 12.85 -10.81 8.69
C PRO A 69 14.34 -11.07 8.86
N ALA A 70 15.13 -10.69 7.86
CA ALA A 70 16.57 -10.76 7.95
C ALA A 70 16.99 -10.09 9.27
N VAL A 71 17.51 -10.87 10.21
CA VAL A 71 17.87 -10.38 11.54
C VAL A 71 19.00 -9.38 11.40
N GLU A 72 18.64 -8.11 11.29
CA GLU A 72 19.60 -7.04 11.10
C GLU A 72 20.44 -6.90 12.36
N HIS A 73 21.72 -7.22 12.25
CA HIS A 73 22.62 -7.17 13.39
C HIS A 73 22.84 -5.70 13.79
N LYS A 74 22.44 -5.32 15.01
CA LYS A 74 22.60 -3.96 15.57
C LYS A 74 24.01 -3.36 15.40
N ALA A 75 25.04 -4.20 15.39
CA ALA A 75 26.42 -3.79 15.14
C ALA A 75 26.60 -3.04 13.81
N TRP A 76 25.73 -3.30 12.83
CA TRP A 76 25.80 -2.64 11.53
C TRP A 76 25.24 -1.22 11.54
N GLY A 77 24.14 -0.97 12.27
CA GLY A 77 23.64 0.39 12.46
C GLY A 77 24.67 1.28 13.17
N TRP A 78 25.41 0.72 14.12
CA TRP A 78 26.55 1.41 14.75
C TRP A 78 27.70 1.67 13.78
N LEU A 79 27.95 0.77 12.82
CA LEU A 79 28.97 0.97 11.79
C LEU A 79 28.56 2.11 10.83
N GLU A 80 27.28 2.18 10.44
CA GLU A 80 26.76 3.24 9.56
C GLU A 80 26.89 4.61 10.24
N ALA A 81 26.49 4.71 11.52
CA ALA A 81 26.69 5.91 12.33
C ALA A 81 28.18 6.23 12.53
N GLY A 82 29.00 5.21 12.80
CA GLY A 82 30.43 5.33 13.00
C GLY A 82 31.17 5.81 11.76
N LEU A 83 30.78 5.35 10.57
CA LEU A 83 31.40 5.71 9.29
C LEU A 83 31.10 7.17 8.92
N GLY A 84 29.90 7.67 9.23
CA GLY A 84 29.56 9.09 9.12
C GLY A 84 30.44 9.98 10.01
N ALA A 85 30.75 9.54 11.23
CA ALA A 85 31.68 10.25 12.11
C ALA A 85 33.15 10.11 11.66
N LEU A 86 33.54 8.96 11.12
CA LEU A 86 34.92 8.66 10.72
C LEU A 86 35.40 9.51 9.54
N VAL A 87 34.49 10.06 8.72
CA VAL A 87 34.80 11.04 7.66
C VAL A 87 35.46 12.31 8.21
N PHE A 88 35.18 12.68 9.46
CA PHE A 88 35.77 13.88 10.07
C PHE A 88 37.16 13.63 10.65
N LEU A 89 37.56 12.38 10.88
CA LEU A 89 38.85 12.04 11.49
C LEU A 89 40.05 12.55 10.65
N PRO A 90 40.10 12.32 9.32
CA PRO A 90 41.18 12.84 8.47
C PRO A 90 41.22 14.37 8.48
N LEU A 91 40.05 15.01 8.47
CA LEU A 91 39.95 16.47 8.50
C LEU A 91 40.47 17.03 9.83
N LEU A 92 40.07 16.45 10.96
CA LEU A 92 40.59 16.82 12.29
C LEU A 92 42.10 16.62 12.36
N PHE A 93 42.61 15.53 11.80
CA PHE A 93 44.04 15.24 11.79
C PHE A 93 44.84 16.26 10.97
N THR A 94 44.36 16.67 9.79
CA THR A 94 45.05 17.68 8.97
C THR A 94 45.02 19.06 9.62
N TRP A 95 43.89 19.47 10.22
CA TRP A 95 43.82 20.70 10.99
C TRP A 95 44.76 20.69 12.20
N HIS A 96 44.80 19.59 12.94
CA HIS A 96 45.72 19.45 14.07
C HIS A 96 47.19 19.53 13.61
N GLY A 97 47.54 18.86 12.50
CA GLY A 97 48.88 18.95 11.90
C GLY A 97 49.25 20.37 11.50
N LEU A 98 48.31 21.15 10.95
CA LEU A 98 48.51 22.55 10.60
C LEU A 98 48.70 23.45 11.84
N THR A 99 47.91 23.23 12.90
CA THR A 99 48.07 23.94 14.18
C THR A 99 49.46 23.67 14.77
N GLN A 100 49.93 22.42 14.75
CA GLN A 100 51.27 22.07 15.21
C GLN A 100 52.35 22.72 14.34
N ALA A 101 52.21 22.67 13.01
CA ALA A 101 53.14 23.32 12.08
C ALA A 101 53.23 24.84 12.30
N SER A 102 52.10 25.49 12.55
CA SER A 102 52.02 26.92 12.83
C SER A 102 52.72 27.28 14.14
N SER A 103 52.54 26.45 15.18
CA SER A 103 53.22 26.63 16.47
C SER A 103 54.75 26.46 16.35
N ALA A 104 55.21 25.45 15.61
CA ALA A 104 56.64 25.21 15.38
C ALA A 104 57.29 26.32 14.55
N TYR A 105 56.57 26.89 13.57
CA TYR A 105 57.03 28.06 12.82
C TYR A 105 57.20 29.30 13.72
N GLY A 106 56.25 29.52 14.65
CA GLY A 106 56.35 30.58 15.64
C GLY A 106 57.57 30.45 16.54
N ALA A 107 57.85 29.23 17.03
CA ALA A 107 59.05 28.94 17.81
C ALA A 107 60.34 29.21 17.00
N LEU A 108 60.43 28.68 15.77
CA LEU A 108 61.60 28.83 14.92
C LEU A 108 61.90 30.29 14.54
N THR A 109 60.86 31.10 14.29
CA THR A 109 61.03 32.52 13.93
C THR A 109 61.33 33.40 15.14
N GLY A 110 60.89 33.00 16.33
CA GLY A 110 61.30 33.60 17.60
C GLY A 110 62.79 33.41 17.87
N ASP A 111 63.31 32.20 17.62
CA ASP A 111 64.72 31.86 17.85
C ASP A 111 65.65 32.37 16.72
N ASN A 112 65.17 32.37 15.47
CA ASN A 112 65.94 32.80 14.31
C ASN A 112 65.09 33.66 13.34
N PRO A 113 65.11 34.99 13.47
CA PRO A 113 64.30 35.90 12.66
C PRO A 113 64.55 35.78 11.14
N LYS A 114 65.74 35.33 10.74
CA LYS A 114 66.10 35.13 9.32
C LYS A 114 65.40 33.92 8.69
N ALA A 115 64.91 32.97 9.51
CA ALA A 115 64.18 31.80 9.03
C ALA A 115 62.82 32.17 8.40
N ALA A 116 62.24 33.31 8.78
CA ALA A 116 60.98 33.82 8.22
C ALA A 116 61.05 34.14 6.71
N ALA A 117 62.27 34.29 6.15
CA ALA A 117 62.46 34.50 4.72
C ALA A 117 62.31 33.21 3.88
N ARG A 118 62.31 32.03 4.52
CA ARG A 118 62.12 30.75 3.83
C ARG A 118 60.63 30.43 3.68
N PRO A 119 60.19 29.84 2.56
CA PRO A 119 58.80 29.44 2.37
C PRO A 119 58.32 28.46 3.45
N PHE A 120 57.15 28.70 4.04
CA PHE A 120 56.57 27.88 5.10
C PHE A 120 56.48 26.39 4.74
N LEU A 121 56.03 26.06 3.53
CA LEU A 121 55.92 24.67 3.06
C LEU A 121 57.27 23.95 3.02
N GLN A 122 58.34 24.66 2.65
CA GLN A 122 59.68 24.10 2.61
C GLN A 122 60.18 23.78 4.03
N LEU A 123 59.90 24.66 4.99
CA LEU A 123 60.22 24.44 6.41
C LEU A 123 59.35 23.33 7.02
N TRP A 124 58.09 23.22 6.63
CA TRP A 124 57.20 22.18 7.12
C TRP A 124 57.58 20.79 6.60
N GLN A 125 58.08 20.69 5.36
CA GLN A 125 58.65 19.45 4.83
C GLN A 125 59.88 18.98 5.61
N SER A 126 60.75 19.90 6.07
CA SER A 126 61.92 19.56 6.89
C SER A 126 61.64 19.46 8.39
N GLY A 127 60.39 19.68 8.83
CA GLY A 127 60.01 19.63 10.24
C GLY A 127 60.53 20.80 11.09
N PHE A 128 60.66 21.99 10.48
CA PHE A 128 61.10 23.22 11.13
C PHE A 128 62.45 23.08 11.87
N GLU A 129 63.41 22.39 11.26
CA GLU A 129 64.76 22.17 11.82
C GLU A 129 64.74 21.43 13.18
N GLY A 130 63.76 20.55 13.40
CA GLY A 130 63.63 19.73 14.60
C GLY A 130 62.62 20.24 15.63
N HIS A 131 61.98 21.39 15.38
CA HIS A 131 60.93 21.95 16.25
C HIS A 131 59.57 21.26 16.08
N LEU A 132 59.43 20.37 15.09
CA LEU A 132 58.22 19.61 14.82
C LEU A 132 58.50 18.11 14.86
N ALA A 133 57.70 17.36 15.61
CA ALA A 133 57.81 15.90 15.63
C ALA A 133 57.56 15.31 14.23
N GLY A 134 58.32 14.28 13.85
CA GLY A 134 58.30 13.68 12.52
C GLY A 134 56.91 13.28 12.01
N LEU A 135 56.00 12.91 12.92
CA LEU A 135 54.61 12.54 12.63
C LEU A 135 53.77 13.69 12.06
N TYR A 136 54.13 14.95 12.34
CA TYR A 136 53.41 16.14 11.88
C TYR A 136 54.07 16.84 10.69
N THR A 137 55.17 16.29 10.18
CA THR A 137 55.78 16.78 8.93
C THR A 137 54.80 16.71 7.77
N PHE A 138 54.90 17.65 6.84
CA PHE A 138 53.96 17.76 5.73
C PHE A 138 53.75 16.45 4.98
N GLY A 139 54.83 15.72 4.67
CA GLY A 139 54.75 14.45 3.94
C GLY A 139 54.01 13.36 4.70
N THR A 140 54.23 13.24 6.00
CA THR A 140 53.58 12.23 6.85
C THR A 140 52.11 12.56 7.06
N VAL A 141 51.78 13.84 7.26
CA VAL A 141 50.40 14.31 7.39
C VAL A 141 49.61 14.09 6.09
N ALA A 142 50.20 14.43 4.94
CA ALA A 142 49.57 14.21 3.65
C ALA A 142 49.36 12.71 3.37
N MET A 143 50.37 11.86 3.60
CA MET A 143 50.28 10.42 3.36
C MET A 143 49.24 9.76 4.27
N SER A 144 49.22 10.08 5.55
CA SER A 144 48.22 9.55 6.49
C SER A 144 46.80 10.00 6.13
N ALA A 145 46.61 11.25 5.70
CA ALA A 145 45.32 11.72 5.20
C ALA A 145 44.90 10.97 3.93
N THR A 146 45.79 10.76 2.97
CA THR A 146 45.51 9.97 1.75
C THR A 146 45.14 8.53 2.08
N VAL A 147 45.90 7.86 2.96
CA VAL A 147 45.61 6.49 3.40
C VAL A 147 44.27 6.43 4.13
N ALA A 148 44.00 7.38 5.02
CA ALA A 148 42.74 7.43 5.76
C ALA A 148 41.54 7.61 4.81
N ILE A 149 41.63 8.51 3.83
CA ILE A 149 40.59 8.70 2.80
C ILE A 149 40.42 7.42 1.96
N ALA A 150 41.52 6.78 1.55
CA ALA A 150 41.45 5.53 0.77
C ALA A 150 40.77 4.40 1.57
N VAL A 151 41.08 4.27 2.85
CA VAL A 151 40.44 3.31 3.76
C VAL A 151 38.95 3.64 3.93
N LEU A 152 38.59 4.90 4.18
CA LEU A 152 37.17 5.32 4.29
C LEU A 152 36.39 5.01 3.02
N PHE A 153 36.97 5.28 1.85
CA PHE A 153 36.36 4.99 0.57
C PHE A 153 36.15 3.48 0.38
N ALA A 154 37.15 2.66 0.72
CA ALA A 154 37.02 1.21 0.68
C ALA A 154 35.90 0.70 1.61
N LEU A 155 35.83 1.21 2.84
CA LEU A 155 34.76 0.86 3.78
C LEU A 155 33.39 1.30 3.26
N ALA A 156 33.27 2.49 2.67
CA ALA A 156 32.03 2.99 2.09
C ALA A 156 31.55 2.12 0.92
N LEU A 157 32.47 1.66 0.06
CA LEU A 157 32.15 0.72 -1.02
C LEU A 157 31.66 -0.62 -0.48
N VAL A 158 32.38 -1.22 0.46
CA VAL A 158 31.98 -2.49 1.08
C VAL A 158 30.60 -2.37 1.73
N HIS A 159 30.35 -1.25 2.41
CA HIS A 159 29.05 -0.95 3.01
C HIS A 159 27.95 -0.85 1.95
N SER A 160 28.18 -0.09 0.89
CA SER A 160 27.23 0.12 -0.21
C SER A 160 26.91 -1.20 -0.94
N PHE A 161 27.91 -2.00 -1.31
CA PHE A 161 27.69 -3.29 -1.97
C PHE A 161 26.89 -4.26 -1.11
N ARG A 162 27.13 -4.25 0.20
CA ARG A 162 26.42 -5.13 1.12
C ARG A 162 24.99 -4.65 1.35
N LYS A 163 24.77 -3.35 1.52
CA LYS A 163 23.43 -2.75 1.61
C LYS A 163 22.62 -3.11 0.35
N ALA A 164 23.20 -2.90 -0.83
CA ALA A 164 22.60 -3.31 -2.09
C ALA A 164 22.37 -4.83 -2.22
N ALA A 165 23.12 -5.68 -1.51
CA ALA A 165 22.89 -7.12 -1.49
C ALA A 165 21.73 -7.49 -0.54
N VAL A 166 21.60 -6.80 0.60
CA VAL A 166 20.48 -6.97 1.54
C VAL A 166 19.20 -6.48 0.88
N ASP A 167 19.21 -5.28 0.31
CA ASP A 167 18.06 -4.69 -0.41
C ASP A 167 17.57 -5.63 -1.52
N ARG A 168 18.51 -6.19 -2.31
CA ARG A 168 18.16 -7.18 -3.36
C ARG A 168 17.55 -8.46 -2.81
N ARG A 169 17.97 -8.92 -1.63
CA ARG A 169 17.38 -10.11 -0.99
C ARG A 169 15.98 -9.80 -0.46
N GLU A 170 15.78 -8.65 0.15
CA GLU A 170 14.46 -8.20 0.61
C GLU A 170 13.49 -8.03 -0.56
N GLU A 171 13.91 -7.39 -1.65
CA GLU A 171 13.11 -7.27 -2.86
C GLU A 171 12.75 -8.64 -3.44
N ALA A 172 13.71 -9.58 -3.49
CA ALA A 172 13.45 -10.92 -3.97
C ALA A 172 12.45 -11.66 -3.07
N ALA A 173 12.56 -11.52 -1.75
CA ALA A 173 11.61 -12.09 -0.79
C ALA A 173 10.20 -11.48 -0.94
N ARG A 174 10.09 -10.15 -1.11
CA ARG A 174 8.81 -9.47 -1.37
C ARG A 174 8.16 -9.96 -2.67
N ARG A 175 8.92 -10.02 -3.76
CA ARG A 175 8.42 -10.56 -5.05
C ARG A 175 7.95 -12.00 -4.93
N ALA A 176 8.69 -12.84 -4.20
CA ALA A 176 8.28 -14.23 -3.95
C ALA A 176 6.98 -14.31 -3.15
N ALA A 177 6.81 -13.47 -2.13
CA ALA A 177 5.58 -13.38 -1.34
C ALA A 177 4.38 -12.90 -2.18
N GLU A 178 4.57 -11.87 -3.01
CA GLU A 178 3.56 -11.38 -3.95
C GLU A 178 3.14 -12.47 -4.95
N GLN A 179 4.10 -13.20 -5.52
CA GLN A 179 3.83 -14.31 -6.43
C GLN A 179 3.10 -15.47 -5.74
N LEU A 180 3.40 -15.73 -4.47
CA LEU A 180 2.70 -16.73 -3.67
C LEU A 180 1.26 -16.32 -3.42
N MET A 181 1.02 -15.05 -3.03
CA MET A 181 -0.32 -14.50 -2.86
C MET A 181 -1.13 -14.51 -4.16
N ALA A 182 -0.50 -14.15 -5.28
CA ALA A 182 -1.12 -14.19 -6.60
C ALA A 182 -1.56 -15.61 -7.03
N ARG A 183 -0.93 -16.66 -6.47
CA ARG A 183 -1.32 -18.06 -6.69
C ARG A 183 -2.33 -18.55 -5.65
N LEU A 184 -2.21 -18.11 -4.40
CA LEU A 184 -3.08 -18.49 -3.29
C LEU A 184 -4.49 -17.92 -3.43
N VAL A 185 -4.62 -16.61 -3.70
CA VAL A 185 -5.93 -15.93 -3.78
C VAL A 185 -6.87 -16.61 -4.78
N PRO A 186 -6.48 -16.90 -6.04
CA PRO A 186 -7.34 -17.62 -6.97
C PRO A 186 -7.69 -19.05 -6.52
N ALA A 187 -6.80 -19.74 -5.80
CA ALA A 187 -7.08 -21.07 -5.28
C ALA A 187 -8.14 -21.01 -4.15
N LEU A 188 -8.02 -20.05 -3.24
CA LEU A 188 -9.00 -19.78 -2.19
C LEU A 188 -10.36 -19.34 -2.76
N SER A 189 -10.38 -18.48 -3.77
CA SER A 189 -11.63 -18.09 -4.44
C SER A 189 -12.36 -19.30 -5.03
N ARG A 190 -11.65 -20.22 -5.67
CA ARG A 190 -12.25 -21.47 -6.18
C ARG A 190 -12.74 -22.38 -5.06
N ALA A 191 -11.99 -22.48 -3.97
CA ALA A 191 -12.41 -23.21 -2.77
C ALA A 191 -13.70 -22.64 -2.20
N GLN A 192 -13.80 -21.32 -2.07
CA GLN A 192 -14.99 -20.63 -1.59
C GLN A 192 -16.21 -20.90 -2.50
N LEU A 193 -16.03 -20.92 -3.82
CA LEU A 193 -17.11 -21.25 -4.75
C LEU A 193 -17.64 -22.67 -4.55
N VAL A 194 -16.75 -23.66 -4.41
CA VAL A 194 -17.13 -25.06 -4.14
C VAL A 194 -17.83 -25.19 -2.77
N LEU A 195 -17.34 -24.50 -1.76
CA LEU A 195 -17.94 -24.49 -0.42
C LEU A 195 -19.31 -23.78 -0.42
N ASN A 196 -19.47 -22.71 -1.19
CA ASN A 196 -20.73 -22.00 -1.33
C ASN A 196 -21.78 -22.85 -2.06
N GLU A 197 -21.38 -23.60 -3.09
CA GLU A 197 -22.25 -24.59 -3.74
C GLU A 197 -22.73 -25.63 -2.72
N HIS A 198 -21.82 -26.15 -1.89
CA HIS A 198 -22.17 -27.06 -0.80
C HIS A 198 -23.17 -26.42 0.18
N ARG A 199 -22.94 -25.17 0.59
CA ARG A 199 -23.82 -24.41 1.49
C ARG A 199 -25.23 -24.24 0.92
N MET A 200 -25.36 -23.97 -0.39
CA MET A 200 -26.67 -23.85 -1.04
C MET A 200 -27.35 -25.22 -1.27
N SER A 201 -26.56 -26.28 -1.41
CA SER A 201 -27.04 -27.65 -1.62
C SER A 201 -27.45 -28.41 -0.35
N SER A 202 -27.47 -27.78 0.83
CA SER A 202 -27.91 -28.42 2.07
C SER A 202 -29.45 -28.30 2.24
N PRO A 203 -30.26 -29.27 1.77
CA PRO A 203 -31.72 -29.26 1.90
C PRO A 203 -32.19 -29.25 3.34
N VAL A 204 -31.34 -29.63 4.29
CA VAL A 204 -31.66 -29.68 5.72
C VAL A 204 -31.95 -28.28 6.27
N ARG A 205 -31.21 -27.25 5.84
CA ARG A 205 -31.40 -25.88 6.32
C ARG A 205 -32.65 -25.24 5.69
N PHE A 206 -32.87 -25.45 4.39
CA PHE A 206 -34.10 -25.01 3.73
C PHE A 206 -35.34 -25.71 4.30
N ALA A 207 -35.27 -27.03 4.58
CA ALA A 207 -36.35 -27.77 5.22
C ALA A 207 -36.59 -27.35 6.68
N ALA A 208 -35.54 -27.02 7.43
CA ALA A 208 -35.67 -26.48 8.79
C ALA A 208 -36.38 -25.11 8.78
N GLU A 209 -36.01 -24.22 7.86
CA GLU A 209 -36.65 -22.91 7.67
C GLU A 209 -38.12 -23.05 7.21
N LEU A 210 -38.41 -23.94 6.25
CA LEU A 210 -39.78 -24.18 5.79
C LEU A 210 -40.67 -24.76 6.90
N THR A 211 -40.11 -25.66 7.72
CA THR A 211 -40.82 -26.26 8.87
C THR A 211 -41.07 -25.21 9.95
N GLY A 212 -40.13 -24.29 10.18
CA GLY A 212 -40.29 -23.14 11.07
C GLY A 212 -41.39 -22.18 10.59
N ALA A 213 -41.40 -21.87 9.29
CA ALA A 213 -42.44 -21.04 8.67
C ALA A 213 -43.83 -21.70 8.74
N ALA A 214 -43.93 -23.00 8.43
CA ALA A 214 -45.17 -23.77 8.51
C ALA A 214 -45.74 -23.78 9.93
N LYS A 215 -44.90 -24.01 10.95
CA LYS A 215 -45.32 -23.98 12.36
C LYS A 215 -45.85 -22.61 12.79
N THR A 216 -45.29 -21.54 12.24
CA THR A 216 -45.75 -20.17 12.49
C THR A 216 -47.10 -19.90 11.83
N LEU A 217 -47.30 -20.34 10.58
CA LEU A 217 -48.58 -20.27 9.88
C LEU A 217 -49.69 -21.06 10.59
N THR A 218 -49.39 -22.27 11.10
CA THR A 218 -50.37 -23.06 11.87
C THR A 218 -50.78 -22.34 13.15
N ARG A 219 -49.85 -21.69 13.86
CA ARG A 219 -50.20 -20.87 15.04
C ARG A 219 -51.08 -19.69 14.68
N LEU A 220 -50.77 -18.99 13.57
CA LEU A 220 -51.56 -17.87 13.11
C LEU A 220 -52.99 -18.30 12.74
N GLY A 221 -53.11 -19.43 12.01
CA GLY A 221 -54.40 -20.01 11.62
C GLY A 221 -55.24 -20.43 12.83
N ASN A 222 -54.65 -21.09 13.83
CA ASN A 222 -55.35 -21.46 15.06
C ASN A 222 -55.83 -20.23 15.85
N ARG A 223 -55.03 -19.15 15.85
CA ARG A 223 -55.41 -17.91 16.51
C ARG A 223 -56.57 -17.21 15.80
N ALA A 224 -56.55 -17.17 14.47
CA ALA A 224 -57.63 -16.62 13.66
C ALA A 224 -58.94 -17.42 13.79
N ALA A 225 -58.85 -18.75 13.85
CA ALA A 225 -60.01 -19.63 14.06
C ALA A 225 -60.66 -19.38 15.43
N LYS A 226 -59.84 -19.23 16.48
CA LYS A 226 -60.33 -18.93 17.84
C LYS A 226 -61.06 -17.59 17.90
N THR A 227 -60.48 -16.54 17.31
CA THR A 227 -61.13 -15.21 17.27
C THR A 227 -62.44 -15.23 16.50
N ASN A 228 -62.54 -16.01 15.41
CA ASN A 228 -63.78 -16.12 14.65
C ASN A 228 -64.88 -16.85 15.46
N ALA A 229 -64.52 -17.86 16.25
CA ALA A 229 -65.45 -18.55 17.14
C ALA A 229 -65.96 -17.62 18.27
N GLU A 230 -65.09 -16.81 18.86
CA GLU A 230 -65.46 -15.83 19.88
C GLU A 230 -66.39 -14.75 19.30
N LEU A 231 -66.15 -14.29 18.06
CA LEU A 231 -67.00 -13.33 17.37
C LEU A 231 -68.38 -13.91 17.05
N ALA A 232 -68.44 -15.17 16.63
CA ALA A 232 -69.70 -15.88 16.37
C ALA A 232 -70.54 -16.04 17.64
N ALA A 233 -69.91 -16.39 18.77
CA ALA A 233 -70.58 -16.48 20.06
C ALA A 233 -71.11 -15.12 20.54
N ALA A 234 -70.36 -14.04 20.32
CA ALA A 234 -70.81 -12.68 20.62
C ALA A 234 -71.99 -12.23 19.73
N ALA A 235 -72.00 -12.63 18.46
CA ALA A 235 -73.12 -12.36 17.56
C ALA A 235 -74.39 -13.12 17.99
N GLU A 236 -74.24 -14.34 18.50
CA GLU A 236 -75.36 -15.15 19.00
C GLU A 236 -76.00 -14.56 20.26
N THR A 237 -75.19 -14.06 21.21
CA THR A 237 -75.70 -13.41 22.42
C THR A 237 -76.44 -12.11 22.11
N VAL A 238 -75.94 -11.32 21.16
CA VAL A 238 -76.62 -10.12 20.66
C VAL A 238 -77.94 -10.50 19.97
N GLY A 239 -77.95 -11.55 19.15
CA GLY A 239 -79.17 -12.05 18.50
C GLY A 239 -80.22 -12.55 19.49
N ALA A 240 -79.79 -13.20 20.58
CA ALA A 240 -80.69 -13.64 21.66
C ALA A 240 -81.30 -12.47 22.43
N ALA A 241 -80.49 -11.44 22.73
CA ALA A 241 -80.97 -10.23 23.40
C ALA A 241 -81.98 -9.46 22.53
N LEU A 242 -81.76 -9.40 21.21
CA LEU A 242 -82.68 -8.74 20.27
C LEU A 242 -84.03 -9.47 20.17
N LYS A 243 -84.02 -10.81 20.14
CA LYS A 243 -85.25 -11.62 20.14
C LYS A 243 -86.05 -11.48 21.43
N GLU A 244 -85.37 -11.38 22.57
CA GLU A 244 -86.07 -11.15 23.86
C GLU A 244 -86.69 -9.75 23.90
N ALA A 245 -86.03 -8.74 23.33
CA ALA A 245 -86.60 -7.40 23.20
C ALA A 245 -87.83 -7.37 22.27
N GLU A 246 -87.79 -8.07 21.12
CA GLU A 246 -88.95 -8.22 20.23
C GLU A 246 -90.11 -8.96 20.90
N ARG A 247 -89.84 -10.00 21.68
CA ARG A 247 -90.86 -10.76 22.42
C ARG A 247 -91.52 -9.90 23.50
N GLN A 248 -90.75 -9.06 24.18
CA GLN A 248 -91.27 -8.12 25.17
C GLN A 248 -92.10 -7.02 24.51
N LEU A 249 -91.70 -6.52 23.34
CA LEU A 249 -92.48 -5.54 22.58
C LEU A 249 -93.77 -6.12 21.98
N GLY A 250 -93.78 -7.40 21.58
CA GLY A 250 -94.97 -8.10 21.08
C GLY A 250 -95.98 -8.45 22.18
N ALA A 251 -95.54 -8.65 23.42
CA ALA A 251 -96.41 -8.99 24.56
C ALA A 251 -97.15 -7.78 25.17
N VAL A 252 -96.81 -6.55 24.77
CA VAL A 252 -97.44 -5.31 25.27
C VAL A 252 -98.84 -5.05 24.67
N GLY A 253 -99.31 -5.93 23.78
CA GLY A 253 -100.59 -5.74 23.07
C GLY A 253 -101.88 -6.09 23.79
N THR A 254 -101.91 -6.72 24.99
CA THR A 254 -103.19 -7.07 25.63
C THR A 254 -103.17 -7.08 27.16
N SER A 255 -104.09 -6.30 27.74
CA SER A 255 -104.72 -6.46 29.06
C SER A 255 -104.09 -5.75 30.27
N VAL A 256 -104.59 -4.53 30.51
CA VAL A 256 -104.37 -3.61 31.63
C VAL A 256 -105.13 -4.04 32.90
N ARG A 257 -104.96 -5.27 33.39
CA ARG A 257 -105.51 -5.70 34.70
C ARG A 257 -104.54 -6.38 35.68
N PRO A 258 -103.41 -6.98 35.25
CA PRO A 258 -102.39 -7.46 36.20
C PRO A 258 -101.52 -6.36 36.82
N LEU A 259 -101.65 -5.10 36.36
CA LEU A 259 -100.85 -3.95 36.82
C LEU A 259 -101.09 -3.62 38.31
N GLU A 260 -102.26 -3.93 38.87
CA GLU A 260 -102.56 -3.68 40.30
C GLU A 260 -101.95 -4.75 41.22
N GLU A 261 -101.88 -6.02 40.79
CA GLU A 261 -101.18 -7.08 41.54
C GLU A 261 -99.66 -7.06 41.34
N ALA A 262 -99.18 -6.39 40.29
CA ALA A 262 -97.76 -6.13 40.08
C ALA A 262 -97.24 -5.03 41.01
N ALA A 263 -98.05 -4.01 41.35
CA ALA A 263 -97.63 -2.90 42.21
C ALA A 263 -97.17 -3.36 43.61
N GLY A 264 -97.86 -4.30 44.25
CA GLY A 264 -97.46 -4.84 45.56
C GLY A 264 -96.21 -5.73 45.53
N ARG A 265 -95.97 -6.45 44.41
CA ARG A 265 -94.75 -7.24 44.21
C ARG A 265 -93.56 -6.37 43.77
N ILE A 266 -93.83 -5.28 43.04
CA ILE A 266 -92.85 -4.26 42.68
C ILE A 266 -92.37 -3.55 43.95
N GLU A 267 -93.18 -3.25 44.96
CA GLU A 267 -92.70 -2.60 46.19
C GLU A 267 -91.70 -3.47 46.98
N THR A 268 -91.95 -4.79 47.04
CA THR A 268 -91.04 -5.75 47.70
C THR A 268 -89.80 -6.05 46.84
N ALA A 269 -89.97 -6.15 45.52
CA ALA A 269 -88.88 -6.34 44.57
C ALA A 269 -88.05 -5.08 44.32
N VAL A 270 -88.58 -3.87 44.49
CA VAL A 270 -87.86 -2.57 44.40
C VAL A 270 -87.08 -2.30 45.68
N SER A 271 -87.56 -2.79 46.82
CA SER A 271 -86.79 -2.77 48.07
C SER A 271 -85.58 -3.73 48.01
N GLY A 272 -85.75 -4.93 47.44
CA GLY A 272 -84.66 -5.90 47.21
C GLY A 272 -83.76 -5.56 46.01
N SER A 273 -84.33 -5.07 44.91
CA SER A 273 -83.59 -4.57 43.75
C SER A 273 -82.92 -3.25 44.06
N GLY A 274 -83.38 -2.45 45.01
CA GLY A 274 -82.70 -1.22 45.43
C GLY A 274 -81.31 -1.49 46.02
N ALA A 275 -81.10 -2.66 46.65
CA ALA A 275 -79.80 -3.11 47.13
C ALA A 275 -78.98 -3.75 45.98
N MET A 276 -79.56 -4.71 45.24
CA MET A 276 -78.85 -5.39 44.14
C MET A 276 -78.56 -4.48 42.94
N VAL A 277 -79.40 -3.49 42.63
CA VAL A 277 -79.16 -2.50 41.56
C VAL A 277 -78.17 -1.45 42.03
N ARG A 278 -78.07 -1.12 43.32
CA ARG A 278 -76.98 -0.27 43.83
C ARG A 278 -75.65 -1.01 43.81
N GLU A 279 -75.64 -2.28 44.21
CA GLU A 279 -74.47 -3.15 44.16
C GLU A 279 -74.06 -3.43 42.72
N ALA A 280 -75.00 -3.78 41.83
CA ALA A 280 -74.73 -3.94 40.40
C ALA A 280 -74.41 -2.61 39.70
N LEU A 281 -74.92 -1.46 40.14
CA LEU A 281 -74.50 -0.15 39.63
C LEU A 281 -73.13 0.26 40.17
N GLU A 282 -72.74 -0.14 41.37
CA GLU A 282 -71.38 0.04 41.88
C GLU A 282 -70.41 -0.91 41.18
N GLU A 283 -70.78 -2.16 40.94
CA GLU A 283 -70.01 -3.14 40.20
C GLU A 283 -69.91 -2.77 38.72
N VAL A 284 -71.01 -2.32 38.09
CA VAL A 284 -70.96 -1.77 36.72
C VAL A 284 -70.19 -0.46 36.70
N ARG A 285 -70.25 0.41 37.71
CA ARG A 285 -69.37 1.61 37.75
C ARG A 285 -67.91 1.25 37.98
N ALA A 286 -67.61 0.22 38.76
CA ALA A 286 -66.26 -0.27 39.00
C ALA A 286 -65.70 -0.96 37.76
N VAL A 287 -66.48 -1.83 37.11
CA VAL A 287 -66.14 -2.49 35.85
C VAL A 287 -66.06 -1.49 34.71
N ASN A 288 -66.95 -0.50 34.63
CA ASN A 288 -66.88 0.56 33.62
C ASN A 288 -65.71 1.52 33.90
N GLY A 289 -65.31 1.69 35.17
CA GLY A 289 -64.06 2.34 35.57
C GLY A 289 -62.83 1.53 35.14
N GLU A 290 -62.82 0.22 35.39
CA GLU A 290 -61.73 -0.69 35.02
C GLU A 290 -61.61 -0.86 33.49
N VAL A 291 -62.74 -0.92 32.79
CA VAL A 291 -62.81 -0.93 31.32
C VAL A 291 -62.37 0.42 30.78
N ARG A 292 -62.76 1.56 31.38
CA ARG A 292 -62.29 2.89 30.98
C ARG A 292 -60.79 3.06 31.23
N ASP A 293 -60.25 2.54 32.33
CA ASP A 293 -58.83 2.56 32.63
C ASP A 293 -58.04 1.57 31.76
N SER A 294 -58.65 0.44 31.39
CA SER A 294 -58.07 -0.53 30.46
C SER A 294 -58.10 0.00 29.01
N LEU A 295 -59.19 0.66 28.60
CA LEU A 295 -59.26 1.38 27.32
C LEU A 295 -58.34 2.61 27.31
N GLY A 296 -58.19 3.32 28.42
CA GLY A 296 -57.23 4.41 28.58
C GLY A 296 -55.80 3.93 28.41
N ARG A 297 -55.43 2.86 29.14
CA ARG A 297 -54.10 2.21 29.01
C ARG A 297 -53.88 1.49 27.68
N ALA A 298 -54.93 1.05 27.00
CA ALA A 298 -54.83 0.52 25.63
C ALA A 298 -54.69 1.65 24.61
N GLY A 299 -55.41 2.76 24.82
CA GLY A 299 -55.33 3.99 24.04
C GLY A 299 -53.93 4.61 24.11
N GLU A 300 -53.39 4.81 25.31
CA GLU A 300 -52.01 5.27 25.53
C GLU A 300 -50.99 4.35 24.87
N ARG A 301 -51.13 3.02 25.00
CA ARG A 301 -50.21 2.07 24.35
C ARG A 301 -50.30 2.08 22.84
N VAL A 302 -51.48 2.30 22.28
CA VAL A 302 -51.67 2.44 20.83
C VAL A 302 -51.11 3.79 20.36
N GLU A 303 -51.32 4.87 21.11
CA GLU A 303 -50.76 6.19 20.83
C GLU A 303 -49.24 6.20 20.90
N ASP A 304 -48.65 5.55 21.91
CA ASP A 304 -47.21 5.30 22.03
C ASP A 304 -46.70 4.47 20.85
N SER A 305 -47.41 3.41 20.48
CA SER A 305 -47.03 2.56 19.34
C SER A 305 -47.13 3.30 18.01
N VAL A 306 -48.12 4.18 17.82
CA VAL A 306 -48.28 5.02 16.63
C VAL A 306 -47.20 6.11 16.60
N THR A 307 -46.84 6.69 17.75
CA THR A 307 -45.77 7.69 17.86
C THR A 307 -44.41 7.05 17.57
N VAL A 308 -44.15 5.86 18.11
CA VAL A 308 -42.94 5.07 17.83
C VAL A 308 -42.93 4.62 16.36
N LEU A 309 -44.07 4.21 15.80
CA LEU A 309 -44.17 3.84 14.38
C LEU A 309 -43.92 5.04 13.47
N ALA A 310 -44.47 6.22 13.78
CA ALA A 310 -44.23 7.45 13.04
C ALA A 310 -42.77 7.91 13.15
N ALA A 311 -42.16 7.79 14.34
CA ALA A 311 -40.73 8.03 14.55
C ALA A 311 -39.86 7.04 13.76
N SER A 312 -40.25 5.76 13.73
CA SER A 312 -39.53 4.72 12.97
C SER A 312 -39.65 4.91 11.46
N GLN A 313 -40.84 5.29 10.95
CA GLN A 313 -41.05 5.61 9.54
C GLN A 313 -40.23 6.83 9.13
N ARG A 314 -40.22 7.90 9.95
CA ARG A 314 -39.39 9.09 9.70
C ARG A 314 -37.90 8.76 9.72
N SER A 315 -37.46 7.95 10.68
CA SER A 315 -36.06 7.48 10.75
C SER A 315 -35.69 6.60 9.56
N PHE A 316 -36.62 5.79 9.04
CA PHE A 316 -36.40 4.96 7.87
C PHE A 316 -36.30 5.82 6.60
N THR A 317 -37.15 6.83 6.43
CA THR A 317 -37.08 7.77 5.31
C THR A 317 -35.75 8.54 5.33
N THR A 318 -35.34 9.07 6.48
CA THR A 318 -34.04 9.73 6.63
C THR A 318 -32.87 8.75 6.38
N GLY A 319 -32.98 7.50 6.82
CA GLY A 319 -31.97 6.47 6.54
C GLY A 319 -31.84 6.15 5.04
N VAL A 320 -32.96 6.13 4.31
CA VAL A 320 -32.98 5.91 2.86
C VAL A 320 -32.46 7.14 2.10
N GLU A 321 -32.77 8.36 2.53
CA GLU A 321 -32.21 9.60 1.96
C GLU A 321 -30.70 9.66 2.15
N VAL A 322 -30.20 9.37 3.36
CA VAL A 322 -28.75 9.32 3.65
C VAL A 322 -28.07 8.20 2.85
N ALA A 323 -28.69 7.03 2.71
CA ALA A 323 -28.14 5.94 1.90
C ALA A 323 -28.10 6.29 0.41
N ALA A 324 -29.10 7.01 -0.10
CA ALA A 324 -29.14 7.51 -1.48
C ALA A 324 -28.07 8.58 -1.72
N ASP A 325 -27.89 9.52 -0.81
CA ASP A 325 -26.84 10.56 -0.89
C ASP A 325 -25.45 9.95 -0.83
N VAL A 326 -25.22 9.00 0.08
CA VAL A 326 -23.93 8.28 0.16
C VAL A 326 -23.68 7.47 -1.12
N SER A 327 -24.71 6.82 -1.68
CA SER A 327 -24.58 6.09 -2.93
C SER A 327 -24.26 7.01 -4.11
N ALA A 328 -24.91 8.19 -4.18
CA ALA A 328 -24.59 9.21 -5.19
C ALA A 328 -23.18 9.77 -5.01
N GLN A 329 -22.72 9.97 -3.78
CA GLN A 329 -21.37 10.44 -3.48
C GLN A 329 -20.29 9.40 -3.79
N VAL A 330 -20.57 8.11 -3.57
CA VAL A 330 -19.68 7.01 -3.97
C VAL A 330 -19.61 6.90 -5.49
N LEU A 331 -20.75 7.00 -6.19
CA LEU A 331 -20.77 7.01 -7.66
C LEU A 331 -19.99 8.21 -8.23
N GLY A 332 -20.14 9.40 -7.66
CA GLY A 332 -19.36 10.58 -8.06
C GLY A 332 -17.85 10.43 -7.80
N ARG A 333 -17.46 9.76 -6.70
CA ARG A 333 -16.04 9.45 -6.43
C ARG A 333 -15.49 8.37 -7.35
N LEU A 334 -16.30 7.39 -7.74
CA LEU A 334 -15.90 6.38 -8.72
C LEU A 334 -15.73 6.98 -10.12
N ASP A 335 -16.58 7.93 -10.51
CA ASP A 335 -16.46 8.64 -11.78
C ASP A 335 -15.19 9.50 -11.83
N ALA A 336 -14.91 10.25 -10.75
CA ALA A 336 -13.67 11.01 -10.60
C ALA A 336 -12.43 10.11 -10.59
N ALA A 337 -12.47 8.96 -9.91
CA ALA A 337 -11.37 8.00 -9.88
C ALA A 337 -11.16 7.30 -11.25
N ALA A 338 -12.22 7.05 -12.00
CA ALA A 338 -12.16 6.52 -13.36
C ALA A 338 -11.55 7.55 -14.32
N GLU A 339 -11.91 8.82 -14.19
CA GLU A 339 -11.35 9.91 -14.99
C GLU A 339 -9.87 10.15 -14.67
N GLU A 340 -9.49 10.09 -13.38
CA GLU A 340 -8.09 10.16 -12.95
C GLU A 340 -7.28 8.97 -13.46
N SER A 341 -7.84 7.76 -13.40
CA SER A 341 -7.20 6.56 -13.96
C SER A 341 -6.99 6.69 -15.48
N ALA A 342 -7.97 7.22 -16.23
CA ALA A 342 -7.84 7.45 -17.66
C ALA A 342 -6.75 8.48 -18.00
N ARG A 343 -6.64 9.55 -17.22
CA ARG A 343 -5.56 10.55 -17.37
C ARG A 343 -4.19 9.96 -17.05
N LEU A 344 -4.09 9.13 -16.01
CA LEU A 344 -2.85 8.44 -15.67
C LEU A 344 -2.43 7.43 -16.74
N PHE A 345 -3.38 6.71 -17.37
CA PHE A 345 -3.09 5.82 -18.49
C PHE A 345 -2.60 6.60 -19.73
N ALA A 346 -3.21 7.75 -20.05
CA ALA A 346 -2.75 8.60 -21.14
C ALA A 346 -1.33 9.14 -20.89
N ALA A 347 -1.05 9.60 -19.66
CA ALA A 347 0.28 10.06 -19.27
C ALA A 347 1.33 8.93 -19.28
N ALA A 348 0.94 7.72 -18.88
CA ALA A 348 1.81 6.55 -18.95
C ALA A 348 2.12 6.14 -20.39
N GLU A 349 1.15 6.21 -21.30
CA GLU A 349 1.36 5.90 -22.72
C GLU A 349 2.27 6.93 -23.41
N GLU A 350 2.16 8.20 -23.02
CA GLU A 350 3.04 9.28 -23.47
C GLU A 350 4.48 9.09 -22.95
N SER A 351 4.64 8.78 -21.66
CA SER A 351 5.95 8.49 -21.06
C SER A 351 6.63 7.27 -21.68
N VAL A 352 5.85 6.24 -22.06
CA VAL A 352 6.37 5.06 -22.78
C VAL A 352 6.81 5.42 -24.20
N ARG A 353 6.07 6.28 -24.92
CA ARG A 353 6.49 6.78 -26.24
C ARG A 353 7.79 7.57 -26.15
N GLU A 354 7.90 8.43 -25.14
CA GLU A 354 9.10 9.24 -24.91
C GLU A 354 10.31 8.37 -24.56
N SER A 355 10.13 7.42 -23.64
CA SER A 355 11.18 6.45 -23.26
C SER A 355 11.65 5.61 -24.46
N ARG A 356 10.72 5.22 -25.34
CA ARG A 356 11.05 4.49 -26.57
C ARG A 356 11.86 5.35 -27.54
N LYS A 357 11.50 6.61 -27.70
CA LYS A 357 12.23 7.55 -28.56
C LYS A 357 13.66 7.78 -28.06
N VAL A 358 13.83 7.95 -26.75
CA VAL A 358 15.15 8.05 -26.10
C VAL A 358 15.95 6.76 -26.27
N ALA A 359 15.32 5.59 -26.18
CA ALA A 359 15.98 4.31 -26.40
C ALA A 359 16.46 4.14 -27.86
N GLU A 360 15.65 4.57 -28.83
CA GLU A 360 16.00 4.57 -30.26
C GLU A 360 17.17 5.53 -30.55
N GLU A 361 17.11 6.76 -30.03
CA GLU A 361 18.21 7.75 -30.16
C GLU A 361 19.51 7.25 -29.50
N THR A 362 19.42 6.59 -28.35
CA THR A 362 20.58 6.01 -27.66
C THR A 362 21.17 4.85 -28.45
N GLN A 363 20.33 4.02 -29.07
CA GLN A 363 20.77 2.89 -29.87
C GLN A 363 21.47 3.33 -31.16
N ASP A 364 20.97 4.38 -31.82
CA ASP A 364 21.60 4.97 -33.01
C ASP A 364 22.95 5.62 -32.67
N ALA A 365 23.03 6.36 -31.56
CA ALA A 365 24.30 6.94 -31.09
C ALA A 365 25.36 5.86 -30.77
N VAL A 366 24.95 4.72 -30.21
CA VAL A 366 25.85 3.57 -29.98
C VAL A 366 26.33 2.98 -31.30
N ARG A 367 25.46 2.89 -32.32
CA ARG A 367 25.81 2.37 -33.63
C ARG A 367 26.81 3.27 -34.35
N ASP A 368 26.62 4.58 -34.28
CA ASP A 368 27.53 5.58 -34.83
C ASP A 368 28.90 5.56 -34.14
N SER A 369 28.92 5.42 -32.80
CA SER A 369 30.16 5.28 -32.03
C SER A 369 30.93 4.01 -32.42
N GLN A 370 30.23 2.89 -32.65
CA GLN A 370 30.85 1.65 -33.11
C GLN A 370 31.43 1.78 -34.52
N SER A 371 30.72 2.45 -35.43
CA SER A 371 31.18 2.73 -36.80
C SER A 371 32.46 3.59 -36.78
N ALA A 372 32.45 4.70 -36.03
CA ALA A 372 33.60 5.58 -35.87
C ALA A 372 34.80 4.86 -35.24
N ALA A 373 34.55 3.97 -34.27
CA ALA A 373 35.61 3.15 -33.67
C ALA A 373 36.21 2.14 -34.65
N GLN A 374 35.41 1.56 -35.54
CA GLN A 374 35.90 0.68 -36.61
C GLN A 374 36.73 1.46 -37.63
N GLU A 375 36.26 2.63 -38.04
CA GLU A 375 36.97 3.49 -38.99
C GLU A 375 38.33 3.92 -38.42
N THR A 376 38.37 4.33 -37.14
CA THR A 376 39.60 4.68 -36.42
C THR A 376 40.58 3.49 -36.38
N ARG A 377 40.10 2.27 -36.09
CA ARG A 377 40.95 1.06 -36.11
C ARG A 377 41.51 0.79 -37.50
N THR A 378 40.75 1.06 -38.55
CA THR A 378 41.16 0.86 -39.95
C THR A 378 42.27 1.85 -40.32
N VAL A 379 42.11 3.13 -39.94
CA VAL A 379 43.13 4.17 -40.12
C VAL A 379 44.42 3.83 -39.36
N VAL A 380 44.31 3.40 -38.10
CA VAL A 380 45.49 2.99 -37.30
C VAL A 380 46.23 1.82 -37.94
N ARG A 381 45.51 0.84 -38.50
CA ARG A 381 46.12 -0.29 -39.22
C ARG A 381 46.85 0.16 -40.48
N ALA A 382 46.25 1.06 -41.25
CA ALA A 382 46.88 1.62 -42.44
C ALA A 382 48.15 2.41 -42.08
N MET A 383 48.11 3.19 -41.00
CA MET A 383 49.28 3.92 -40.48
C MET A 383 50.40 2.96 -40.04
N ALA A 384 50.05 1.87 -39.35
CA ALA A 384 51.02 0.84 -38.95
C ALA A 384 51.67 0.16 -40.16
N GLN A 385 50.91 -0.15 -41.21
CA GLN A 385 51.44 -0.71 -42.46
C GLN A 385 52.37 0.28 -43.18
N GLN A 386 51.98 1.56 -43.24
CA GLN A 386 52.81 2.60 -43.88
C GLN A 386 54.12 2.82 -43.11
N THR A 387 54.08 2.75 -41.78
CA THR A 387 55.29 2.83 -40.93
C THR A 387 56.19 1.60 -41.13
N GLY A 388 55.61 0.42 -41.29
CA GLY A 388 56.35 -0.81 -41.63
C GLY A 388 57.04 -0.71 -43.01
N ALA A 389 56.32 -0.23 -44.03
CA ALA A 389 56.87 -0.02 -45.36
C ALA A 389 58.02 1.02 -45.37
N LEU A 390 57.87 2.13 -44.62
CA LEU A 390 58.94 3.11 -44.45
C LEU A 390 60.18 2.51 -43.79
N ARG A 391 60.00 1.66 -42.78
CA ARG A 391 61.11 0.97 -42.10
C ARG A 391 61.84 0.01 -43.03
N GLU A 392 61.11 -0.76 -43.84
CA GLU A 392 61.69 -1.66 -44.85
C GLU A 392 62.47 -0.88 -45.91
N THR A 393 61.92 0.25 -46.38
CA THR A 393 62.62 1.14 -47.33
C THR A 393 63.90 1.71 -46.71
N ALA A 394 63.86 2.09 -45.43
CA ALA A 394 65.02 2.59 -44.69
C ALA A 394 66.09 1.49 -44.49
N GLU A 395 65.70 0.25 -44.19
CA GLU A 395 66.62 -0.89 -44.12
C GLU A 395 67.27 -1.20 -45.47
N LYS A 396 66.50 -1.20 -46.55
CA LYS A 396 67.04 -1.36 -47.91
C LYS A 396 68.02 -0.25 -48.26
N PHE A 397 67.72 0.99 -47.88
CA PHE A 397 68.64 2.12 -48.08
C PHE A 397 69.91 1.97 -47.26
N ALA A 398 69.80 1.54 -46.00
CA ALA A 398 70.95 1.28 -45.14
C ALA A 398 71.84 0.14 -45.68
N GLN A 399 71.25 -0.94 -46.21
CA GLN A 399 72.00 -2.00 -46.90
C GLN A 399 72.70 -1.48 -48.15
N LEU A 400 72.04 -0.63 -48.94
CA LEU A 400 72.64 -0.02 -50.14
C LEU A 400 73.82 0.88 -49.79
N VAL A 401 73.69 1.70 -48.75
CA VAL A 401 74.76 2.55 -48.22
C VAL A 401 75.92 1.71 -47.70
N ALA A 402 75.65 0.62 -46.98
CA ALA A 402 76.68 -0.29 -46.49
C ALA A 402 77.45 -0.96 -47.64
N VAL A 403 76.76 -1.43 -48.68
CA VAL A 403 77.36 -2.03 -49.88
C VAL A 403 78.24 -1.02 -50.63
N VAL A 404 77.78 0.23 -50.75
CA VAL A 404 78.55 1.32 -51.37
C VAL A 404 79.79 1.67 -50.53
N GLN A 405 79.69 1.69 -49.20
CA GLN A 405 80.83 1.93 -48.30
C GLN A 405 81.85 0.79 -48.31
N THR A 406 81.43 -0.46 -48.48
CA THR A 406 82.36 -1.61 -48.60
C THR A 406 83.01 -1.76 -49.98
N SER A 407 82.48 -1.14 -51.02
CA SER A 407 82.91 -1.37 -52.42
C SER A 407 83.74 -0.24 -53.03
N GLY A 408 83.93 0.90 -52.36
CA GLY A 408 84.73 1.98 -52.94
C GLY A 408 84.91 3.17 -52.02
N GLY A 409 86.13 3.35 -51.53
CA GLY A 409 86.58 4.63 -51.00
C GLY A 409 86.63 5.66 -52.12
N VAL A 410 85.59 6.50 -52.21
CA VAL A 410 85.66 7.78 -52.92
C VAL A 410 84.99 8.81 -52.03
N GLY A 411 85.81 9.70 -51.46
CA GLY A 411 85.35 10.85 -50.70
C GLY A 411 84.48 11.74 -51.57
N LEU A 412 83.24 11.98 -51.14
CA LEU A 412 82.39 13.01 -51.72
C LEU A 412 82.48 14.29 -50.88
N PRO A 413 82.49 15.46 -51.53
CA PRO A 413 82.76 16.73 -50.88
C PRO A 413 81.54 17.23 -50.10
N VAL A 414 81.82 17.85 -48.96
CA VAL A 414 80.86 18.62 -48.16
C VAL A 414 80.34 19.80 -49.01
N PRO A 415 79.01 19.93 -49.23
CA PRO A 415 78.47 21.09 -49.92
C PRO A 415 78.46 22.29 -48.96
N ARG A 416 79.05 23.40 -49.42
CA ARG A 416 78.91 24.70 -48.74
C ARG A 416 77.46 25.17 -48.80
N PRO A 417 76.95 25.85 -47.76
CA PRO A 417 75.61 26.42 -47.78
C PRO A 417 75.54 27.56 -48.81
N PRO A 418 74.41 27.72 -49.53
CA PRO A 418 74.22 28.86 -50.41
C PRO A 418 74.03 30.13 -49.58
N GLU A 419 74.89 31.11 -49.86
CA GLU A 419 74.77 32.49 -49.43
C GLU A 419 73.51 33.10 -50.09
N GLY A 420 72.55 33.58 -49.29
CA GLY A 420 71.40 34.35 -49.79
C GLY A 420 69.99 33.84 -49.47
N ALA A 421 69.76 33.12 -48.36
CA ALA A 421 68.39 32.86 -47.91
C ALA A 421 67.81 34.09 -47.18
N PRO A 422 66.63 34.61 -47.58
CA PRO A 422 65.96 35.69 -46.87
C PRO A 422 65.51 35.24 -45.47
N PRO A 423 65.40 36.16 -44.48
CA PRO A 423 65.04 35.80 -43.11
C PRO A 423 63.66 35.15 -43.06
N ALA A 424 63.58 34.08 -42.26
CA ALA A 424 62.38 33.28 -42.05
C ALA A 424 61.18 34.14 -41.65
N GLN A 425 60.09 34.04 -42.41
CA GLN A 425 58.81 34.60 -42.03
C GLN A 425 58.26 33.83 -40.81
N PRO A 426 57.69 34.51 -39.82
CA PRO A 426 57.09 33.86 -38.66
C PRO A 426 55.89 33.02 -39.08
N VAL A 427 55.85 31.81 -38.55
CA VAL A 427 54.80 30.81 -38.76
C VAL A 427 53.45 31.37 -38.26
N PRO A 428 52.35 31.25 -39.02
CA PRO A 428 51.04 31.70 -38.56
C PRO A 428 50.57 30.81 -37.39
N SER A 429 50.32 31.44 -36.25
CA SER A 429 49.65 30.83 -35.10
C SER A 429 48.24 30.41 -35.51
N TRP A 430 47.94 29.11 -35.42
CA TRP A 430 46.59 28.59 -35.54
C TRP A 430 45.70 29.20 -34.45
N PRO A 431 44.51 29.73 -34.77
CA PRO A 431 43.60 30.19 -33.74
C PRO A 431 43.08 28.97 -32.97
N ALA A 432 43.28 28.99 -31.65
CA ALA A 432 42.58 28.12 -30.73
C ALA A 432 41.08 28.30 -30.96
N ARG A 433 40.45 27.30 -31.57
CA ARG A 433 39.00 27.23 -31.72
C ARG A 433 38.43 26.97 -30.33
N GLY A 434 38.20 28.06 -29.60
CA GLY A 434 37.47 28.04 -28.34
C GLY A 434 36.08 27.48 -28.61
N VAL A 435 35.76 26.37 -27.94
CA VAL A 435 34.40 25.91 -27.82
C VAL A 435 33.70 26.92 -26.91
N ASP A 436 32.85 27.74 -27.53
CA ASP A 436 31.91 28.63 -26.86
C ASP A 436 30.84 27.75 -26.21
N LEU A 437 31.04 27.41 -24.94
CA LEU A 437 29.97 26.86 -24.12
C LEU A 437 29.03 28.02 -23.80
N GLY A 438 27.94 28.06 -24.55
CA GLY A 438 26.90 29.06 -24.44
C GLY A 438 26.50 29.34 -22.99
N LYS A 439 26.36 30.64 -22.69
CA LYS A 439 25.72 31.15 -21.48
C LYS A 439 24.36 30.48 -21.29
N PRO A 440 24.05 29.92 -20.10
CA PRO A 440 22.68 29.72 -19.71
C PRO A 440 22.12 31.08 -19.26
N GLY A 441 21.45 31.76 -20.18
CA GLY A 441 20.58 32.89 -19.87
C GLY A 441 19.17 32.41 -19.61
N ASP A 442 18.59 32.91 -18.52
CA ASP A 442 17.17 33.13 -18.26
C ASP A 442 16.16 32.05 -18.68
N ALA A 443 15.72 31.28 -17.69
CA ALA A 443 14.36 30.76 -17.66
C ALA A 443 13.86 30.68 -16.21
N GLY A 444 12.86 31.50 -15.90
CA GLY A 444 11.71 31.04 -15.11
C GLY A 444 11.76 31.24 -13.61
N GLU A 445 11.74 32.49 -13.17
CA GLU A 445 11.23 32.86 -11.85
C GLU A 445 9.70 32.64 -11.84
N ALA A 446 9.27 31.48 -11.32
CA ALA A 446 7.85 31.15 -11.13
C ALA A 446 7.61 30.55 -9.74
N ARG A 447 7.13 31.43 -8.86
CA ARG A 447 6.17 31.23 -7.74
C ARG A 447 5.95 29.81 -7.21
N GLY A 448 6.26 29.65 -5.91
CA GLY A 448 5.55 28.77 -4.98
C GLY A 448 5.77 29.31 -3.56
N HIS A 449 4.91 30.20 -3.05
CA HIS A 449 3.87 29.86 -2.06
C HIS A 449 4.36 28.91 -0.96
N SER A 450 4.96 29.49 0.08
CA SER A 450 5.05 28.89 1.40
C SER A 450 3.63 28.75 1.98
N VAL A 451 3.18 27.52 2.15
CA VAL A 451 2.06 27.20 3.04
C VAL A 451 2.68 26.70 4.34
N GLU A 452 2.67 27.56 5.34
CA GLU A 452 2.73 27.18 6.75
C GLU A 452 1.47 26.36 7.06
N ASP A 453 1.62 25.06 7.29
CA ASP A 453 0.61 24.29 8.01
C ASP A 453 1.16 23.92 9.39
N ALA A 454 0.57 24.61 10.37
CA ALA A 454 0.70 24.38 11.78
C ALA A 454 0.11 23.01 12.15
N VAL A 455 0.90 22.19 12.85
CA VAL A 455 0.42 21.01 13.56
C VAL A 455 -0.14 21.45 14.91
N PRO A 456 -1.44 21.26 15.21
CA PRO A 456 -1.98 21.54 16.53
C PRO A 456 -1.64 20.40 17.50
N GLY A 457 -1.16 20.81 18.68
CA GLY A 457 -0.75 19.92 19.76
C GLY A 457 -1.89 19.06 20.32
N ARG A 458 -1.53 17.84 20.71
CA ARG A 458 -2.26 16.99 21.65
C ARG A 458 -2.29 17.65 23.04
N PRO A 459 -3.47 17.81 23.69
CA PRO A 459 -3.51 17.98 25.13
C PRO A 459 -3.43 16.62 25.83
N GLY A 460 -2.66 16.60 26.91
CA GLY A 460 -2.39 15.44 27.74
C GLY A 460 -3.60 14.97 28.55
N SER A 461 -3.54 13.69 28.88
CA SER A 461 -4.36 13.01 29.88
C SER A 461 -3.98 13.46 31.29
N ALA A 462 -4.94 14.04 32.01
CA ALA A 462 -4.99 14.09 33.47
C ALA A 462 -6.47 14.02 33.88
N GLY A 463 -6.81 13.00 34.68
CA GLY A 463 -8.16 12.66 35.13
C GLY A 463 -8.26 11.18 35.45
#